data_AF-A0A7Y1VWT5-F1
#
_entry.id   AF-A0A7Y1VWT5-F1
#
_cell.length_a   1.000
_cell.length_b   1.000
_cell.length_c   1.000
_cell.angle_alpha   90.00
_cell.angle_beta   90.00
_cell.angle_gamma   90.00
#
_symmetry.space_group_name_H-M   'P 1'
#
loop_
_entity.id
_entity.type
_entity.pdbx_description
1 polymer ?
#
loop_
_entity_poly.entity_id
_entity_poly.type
_entity_poly.pdbx_seq_one_letter_code
_entity_poly.pdbx_strand_id
1 'polypeptide(L)'
;MIKSTVFVLAMFLANMKITLNAQEFEVDGTAKINVMNQATSSAELVGRESDGTLVLMSSATQTYSVGDFAHGGVVFWVTPSGEHGRVASLYNIQGVVWSNEFAEIGNSAQSTDHGAGNSVAIVSQSGHTISAAQHCLDYAFGGFDDWYLPAKNELNQ
;
A
#
# COMPACT_ATOMS: atom_id res chain seq x y z
N MET A 1 61.25 42.51 11.26
CA MET A 1 60.93 42.76 9.84
C MET A 1 60.56 41.41 9.22
N ILE A 2 59.34 41.28 8.64
CA ILE A 2 58.84 40.16 7.80
C ILE A 2 58.52 38.87 8.62
N LYS A 3 57.33 38.22 8.65
CA LYS A 3 56.15 38.12 7.77
C LYS A 3 54.88 37.72 8.58
N SER A 4 53.73 38.19 8.10
CA SER A 4 52.35 37.80 8.46
C SER A 4 51.87 36.62 7.59
N THR A 5 50.99 35.72 8.07
CA THR A 5 49.98 34.87 7.37
C THR A 5 49.30 33.97 8.45
N VAL A 6 48.09 34.22 8.98
CA VAL A 6 46.70 34.09 8.48
C VAL A 6 46.14 32.65 8.42
N PHE A 7 45.07 32.44 9.22
CA PHE A 7 43.91 31.53 9.19
C PHE A 7 43.76 30.44 8.10
N VAL A 8 43.19 29.28 8.47
CA VAL A 8 41.80 28.84 8.12
C VAL A 8 41.59 27.33 8.43
N LEU A 9 40.59 27.05 9.28
CA LEU A 9 39.58 26.00 9.25
C LEU A 9 39.75 24.81 8.26
N ALA A 10 39.81 23.57 8.77
CA ALA A 10 39.21 22.42 8.09
C ALA A 10 38.94 21.27 9.07
N MET A 11 37.66 21.10 9.42
CA MET A 11 37.07 19.87 9.93
C MET A 11 37.46 18.71 8.99
N PHE A 12 38.39 17.85 9.40
CA PHE A 12 38.61 16.57 8.73
C PHE A 12 37.69 15.52 9.38
N LEU A 13 36.38 15.64 9.15
CA LEU A 13 35.58 14.42 8.98
C LEU A 13 36.00 13.87 7.63
N ALA A 14 36.97 12.96 7.66
CA ALA A 14 37.38 12.23 6.47
C ALA A 14 36.15 11.48 5.95
N ASN A 15 35.53 12.03 4.90
CA ASN A 15 34.75 11.24 3.96
C ASN A 15 35.70 10.17 3.43
N MET A 16 35.66 8.99 4.04
CA MET A 16 36.39 7.81 3.58
C MET A 16 35.81 7.41 2.22
N LYS A 17 36.27 8.09 1.16
CA LYS A 17 36.13 7.58 -0.20
C LYS A 17 37.05 6.37 -0.29
N ILE A 18 36.45 5.18 -0.33
CA ILE A 18 37.17 3.98 -0.73
C ILE A 18 37.43 4.13 -2.24
N THR A 19 38.60 4.64 -2.60
CA THR A 19 39.08 4.56 -3.97
C THR A 19 39.66 3.16 -4.16
N LEU A 20 38.84 2.24 -4.69
CA LEU A 20 39.33 0.95 -5.17
C LEU A 20 40.02 1.17 -6.51
N ASN A 21 41.35 1.18 -6.51
CA ASN A 21 42.12 1.04 -7.74
C ASN A 21 42.00 -0.43 -8.18
N ALA A 22 41.24 -0.67 -9.26
CA ALA A 22 41.07 -1.94 -9.99
C ALA A 22 41.62 -3.18 -9.27
N GLN A 23 40.84 -3.72 -8.33
CA GLN A 23 41.02 -5.07 -7.80
C GLN A 23 39.79 -5.86 -8.20
N GLU A 24 40.00 -6.92 -8.97
CA GLU A 24 38.96 -7.90 -9.29
C GLU A 24 38.58 -8.62 -7.99
N PHE A 25 37.30 -8.49 -7.61
CA PHE A 25 36.76 -9.16 -6.43
C PHE A 25 36.00 -10.41 -6.90
N GLU A 26 36.65 -11.56 -6.77
CA GLU A 26 36.11 -12.86 -7.16
C GLU A 26 35.51 -13.55 -5.94
N VAL A 27 34.24 -13.95 -6.02
CA VAL A 27 33.56 -14.71 -4.96
C VAL A 27 33.40 -16.14 -5.45
N ASP A 28 34.16 -17.06 -4.84
CA ASP A 28 34.04 -18.49 -5.08
C ASP A 28 32.86 -19.04 -4.26
N GLY A 29 31.63 -18.74 -4.70
CA GLY A 29 30.39 -19.11 -3.99
C GLY A 29 29.19 -18.20 -4.28
N THR A 30 28.14 -18.29 -3.46
CA THR A 30 26.94 -17.44 -3.58
C THR A 30 27.08 -16.20 -2.71
N ALA A 31 27.13 -15.01 -3.32
CA ALA A 31 27.04 -13.74 -2.61
C ALA A 31 25.57 -13.26 -2.53
N LYS A 32 25.12 -12.84 -1.34
CA LYS A 32 23.85 -12.13 -1.18
C LYS A 32 24.14 -10.63 -1.11
N ILE A 33 23.68 -9.88 -2.10
CA ILE A 33 23.84 -8.42 -2.18
C ILE A 33 22.48 -7.80 -1.88
N ASN A 34 22.36 -7.12 -0.74
CA ASN A 34 21.18 -6.35 -0.40
C ASN A 34 21.50 -4.87 -0.62
N VAL A 35 20.97 -4.26 -1.68
CA VAL A 35 20.99 -2.80 -1.82
C VAL A 35 19.83 -2.27 -0.97
N MET A 36 20.14 -1.63 0.15
CA MET A 36 19.14 -0.94 0.95
C MET A 36 18.93 0.45 0.37
N ASN A 37 17.75 0.70 -0.20
CA ASN A 37 17.31 2.06 -0.44
C ASN A 37 16.93 2.69 0.90
N GLN A 38 17.74 3.66 1.35
CA GLN A 38 17.55 4.32 2.65
C GLN A 38 16.18 5.02 2.76
N ALA A 39 15.52 5.32 1.64
CA ALA A 39 14.20 5.96 1.63
C ALA A 39 13.03 4.99 1.87
N THR A 40 13.17 3.71 1.54
CA THR A 40 12.05 2.74 1.56
C THR A 40 12.22 1.62 2.59
N SER A 41 13.39 1.52 3.23
CA SER A 41 13.72 0.44 4.20
C SER A 41 13.39 -0.97 3.69
N SER A 42 13.36 -1.13 2.38
CA SER A 42 12.94 -2.35 1.69
C SER A 42 14.11 -2.91 0.90
N ALA A 43 14.17 -4.24 0.79
CA ALA A 43 15.14 -4.90 -0.07
C ALA A 43 14.70 -4.71 -1.53
N GLU A 44 15.51 -4.03 -2.33
CA GLU A 44 15.29 -3.94 -3.77
C GLU A 44 15.97 -5.13 -4.48
N LEU A 45 15.27 -5.72 -5.44
CA LEU A 45 15.81 -6.80 -6.26
C LEU A 45 16.92 -6.25 -7.16
N VAL A 46 17.99 -7.02 -7.31
CA VAL A 46 19.13 -6.65 -8.14
C VAL A 46 19.25 -7.66 -9.27
N GLY A 47 19.20 -7.15 -10.50
CA GLY A 47 19.46 -7.91 -11.71
C GLY A 47 20.94 -7.97 -12.04
N ARG A 48 21.36 -9.02 -12.75
CA ARG A 48 22.69 -9.08 -13.36
C ARG A 48 22.56 -8.89 -14.87
N GLU A 49 23.21 -7.87 -15.39
CA GLU A 49 23.33 -7.61 -16.82
C GLU A 49 24.29 -8.58 -17.51
N SER A 50 24.24 -8.61 -18.84
CA SER A 50 25.09 -9.49 -19.65
C SER A 50 26.59 -9.23 -19.52
N ASP A 51 26.99 -8.02 -19.12
CA ASP A 51 28.37 -7.62 -18.87
C ASP A 51 28.82 -7.84 -17.41
N GLY A 52 27.95 -8.41 -16.56
CA GLY A 52 28.22 -8.64 -15.14
C GLY A 52 27.87 -7.48 -14.22
N THR A 53 27.41 -6.34 -14.76
CA THR A 53 26.93 -5.21 -13.97
C THR A 53 25.69 -5.60 -13.18
N LEU A 54 25.60 -5.12 -11.94
CA LEU A 54 24.40 -5.26 -11.12
C LEU A 54 23.54 -4.01 -11.23
N VAL A 55 22.26 -4.19 -11.57
CA VAL A 55 21.30 -3.10 -11.72
C VAL A 55 20.16 -3.25 -10.74
N LEU A 56 19.68 -2.13 -10.21
CA LEU A 56 18.42 -2.12 -9.46
C LEU A 56 17.29 -2.46 -10.42
N MET A 57 16.58 -3.56 -10.12
CA MET A 57 15.34 -3.87 -10.81
C MET A 57 14.28 -2.92 -10.26
N SER A 58 13.79 -2.00 -11.08
CA SER A 58 12.62 -1.22 -10.68
C SER A 58 11.42 -2.17 -10.58
N SER A 59 10.88 -2.31 -9.38
CA SER A 59 9.51 -2.80 -9.26
C SER A 59 8.64 -1.69 -9.80
N ALA A 60 8.09 -1.85 -11.01
CA ALA A 60 7.06 -0.94 -11.47
C ALA A 60 5.92 -1.00 -10.45
N THR A 61 5.58 0.14 -9.84
CA THR A 61 4.41 0.20 -8.98
C THR A 61 3.18 -0.09 -9.84
N GLN A 62 2.41 -1.11 -9.48
CA GLN A 62 1.15 -1.39 -10.14
C GLN A 62 0.23 -0.17 -9.96
N THR A 63 -0.24 0.38 -11.07
CA THR A 63 -1.24 1.44 -11.08
C THR A 63 -2.57 0.92 -11.62
N TYR A 64 -3.65 1.59 -11.24
CA TYR A 64 -5.01 1.28 -11.64
C TYR A 64 -5.67 2.49 -12.30
N SER A 65 -6.60 2.22 -13.20
CA SER A 65 -7.50 3.19 -13.80
C SER A 65 -8.95 2.87 -13.43
N VAL A 66 -9.80 3.90 -13.39
CA VAL A 66 -11.25 3.70 -13.24
C VAL A 66 -11.76 2.85 -14.41
N GLY A 67 -12.52 1.80 -14.09
CA GLY A 67 -13.03 0.82 -15.04
C GLY A 67 -12.20 -0.47 -15.12
N ASP A 68 -10.99 -0.52 -14.54
CA ASP A 68 -10.18 -1.73 -14.52
C ASP A 68 -10.87 -2.84 -13.72
N PHE A 69 -10.74 -4.08 -14.21
CA PHE A 69 -11.09 -5.26 -13.43
C PHE A 69 -9.91 -5.66 -12.56
N ALA A 70 -10.01 -5.41 -11.26
CA ALA A 70 -8.99 -5.71 -10.27
C ALA A 70 -9.64 -6.13 -8.96
N HIS A 71 -8.94 -6.98 -8.20
CA HIS A 71 -9.39 -7.47 -6.89
C HIS A 71 -10.84 -8.01 -6.88
N GLY A 72 -11.22 -8.78 -7.91
CA GLY A 72 -12.53 -9.43 -7.98
C GLY A 72 -13.70 -8.52 -8.37
N GLY A 73 -13.46 -7.23 -8.65
CA GLY A 73 -14.49 -6.26 -9.02
C GLY A 73 -14.00 -5.20 -9.99
N VAL A 74 -14.77 -4.12 -10.12
CA VAL A 74 -14.44 -2.98 -11.00
C VAL A 74 -13.95 -1.81 -10.16
N VAL A 75 -12.79 -1.27 -10.52
CA VAL A 75 -12.25 -0.05 -9.90
C VAL A 75 -13.14 1.13 -10.24
N PHE A 76 -13.73 1.79 -9.25
CA PHE A 76 -14.59 2.97 -9.45
C PHE A 76 -13.92 4.28 -9.03
N TRP A 77 -12.85 4.20 -8.24
CA TRP A 77 -12.06 5.35 -7.81
C TRP A 77 -10.59 4.98 -7.67
N VAL A 78 -9.71 5.93 -7.98
CA VAL A 78 -8.26 5.79 -7.84
C VAL A 78 -7.65 7.05 -7.23
N THR A 79 -6.60 6.88 -6.44
CA THR A 79 -5.74 7.96 -5.97
C THR A 79 -5.05 8.68 -7.14
N PRO A 80 -4.60 9.95 -6.98
CA PRO A 80 -3.88 10.65 -8.04
C PRO A 80 -2.61 9.95 -8.55
N SER A 81 -1.94 9.13 -7.71
CA SER A 81 -0.79 8.32 -8.12
C SER A 81 -1.20 7.06 -8.90
N GLY A 82 -2.47 6.66 -8.83
CA GLY A 82 -2.99 5.41 -9.40
C GLY A 82 -2.65 4.16 -8.58
N GLU A 83 -1.88 4.28 -7.50
CA GLU A 83 -1.36 3.12 -6.74
C GLU A 83 -2.43 2.47 -5.86
N HIS A 84 -3.40 3.25 -5.41
CA HIS A 84 -4.54 2.77 -4.61
C HIS A 84 -5.86 3.13 -5.27
N GLY A 85 -6.87 2.31 -5.04
CA GLY A 85 -8.22 2.54 -5.54
C GLY A 85 -9.27 1.83 -4.69
N ARG A 86 -10.53 2.03 -5.07
CA ARG A 86 -11.70 1.37 -4.48
C ARG A 86 -12.39 0.54 -5.54
N VAL A 87 -12.83 -0.65 -5.13
CA VAL A 87 -13.38 -1.66 -6.03
C VAL A 87 -14.84 -1.92 -5.66
N ALA A 88 -15.71 -1.93 -6.66
CA ALA A 88 -17.10 -2.32 -6.53
C ALA A 88 -17.27 -3.78 -6.98
N SER A 89 -18.06 -4.56 -6.23
CA SER A 89 -18.38 -5.94 -6.59
C SER A 89 -19.12 -5.99 -7.93
N LEU A 90 -18.85 -7.04 -8.72
CA LEU A 90 -19.61 -7.33 -9.94
C LEU A 90 -21.07 -7.73 -9.65
N TYR A 91 -21.35 -8.17 -8.43
CA TYR A 91 -22.65 -8.72 -8.06
C TYR A 91 -23.40 -7.75 -7.17
N ASN A 92 -24.61 -7.44 -7.62
CA ASN A 92 -25.57 -6.72 -6.80
C ASN A 92 -26.31 -7.71 -5.88
N ILE A 93 -26.33 -7.40 -4.59
CA ILE A 93 -27.09 -8.14 -3.60
C ILE A 93 -28.56 -7.71 -3.74
N GLN A 94 -29.37 -8.51 -4.44
CA GLN A 94 -30.80 -8.24 -4.64
C GLN A 94 -31.68 -8.85 -3.54
N GLY A 95 -32.79 -8.19 -3.23
CA GLY A 95 -33.83 -8.74 -2.34
C GLY A 95 -33.47 -8.74 -0.85
N VAL A 96 -32.45 -7.97 -0.45
CA VAL A 96 -32.00 -7.89 0.94
C VAL A 96 -32.62 -6.68 1.64
N VAL A 97 -33.07 -6.90 2.88
CA VAL A 97 -33.54 -5.82 3.76
C VAL A 97 -32.35 -5.01 4.26
N TRP A 98 -32.54 -3.70 4.44
CA TRP A 98 -31.49 -2.85 5.00
C TRP A 98 -31.02 -3.35 6.38
N SER A 99 -31.96 -3.69 7.26
CA SER A 99 -31.73 -4.30 8.56
C SER A 99 -33.04 -4.90 9.10
N ASN A 100 -32.98 -5.97 9.90
CA ASN A 100 -34.09 -6.41 10.74
C ASN A 100 -34.22 -5.59 12.03
N GLU A 101 -33.17 -4.87 12.39
CA GLU A 101 -33.10 -4.06 13.59
C GLU A 101 -33.43 -2.60 13.30
N PHE A 102 -34.29 -2.02 14.14
CA PHE A 102 -34.77 -0.64 14.01
C PHE A 102 -34.26 0.29 15.12
N ALA A 103 -33.63 -0.28 16.16
CA ALA A 103 -32.98 0.53 17.18
C ALA A 103 -31.70 1.16 16.60
N GLU A 104 -31.42 2.41 16.97
CA GLU A 104 -30.20 3.09 16.55
C GLU A 104 -28.96 2.42 17.18
N ILE A 105 -27.95 2.16 16.34
CA ILE A 105 -26.66 1.56 16.75
C ILE A 105 -25.82 2.54 17.58
N GLY A 106 -26.07 3.84 17.43
CA GLY A 106 -25.29 4.92 18.03
C GLY A 106 -24.02 5.25 17.25
N ASN A 107 -23.06 5.92 17.90
CA ASN A 107 -21.87 6.48 17.26
C ASN A 107 -20.95 5.45 16.57
N SER A 108 -21.07 4.16 16.89
CA SER A 108 -20.22 3.10 16.34
C SER A 108 -20.47 2.81 14.86
N ALA A 109 -21.62 3.18 14.30
CA ALA A 109 -21.96 2.96 12.88
C ALA A 109 -22.14 4.27 12.08
N GLN A 110 -21.65 5.40 12.59
CA GLN A 110 -21.86 6.72 12.00
C GLN A 110 -20.60 7.32 11.34
N SER A 111 -19.55 6.53 11.12
CA SER A 111 -18.36 7.05 10.44
C SER A 111 -18.69 7.44 9.00
N THR A 112 -18.25 8.62 8.56
CA THR A 112 -18.43 9.07 7.18
C THR A 112 -17.43 8.46 6.22
N ASP A 113 -16.33 7.89 6.71
CA ASP A 113 -15.17 7.45 5.93
C ASP A 113 -14.74 6.00 6.20
N HIS A 114 -15.43 5.29 7.11
CA HIS A 114 -15.06 3.93 7.53
C HIS A 114 -16.25 2.96 7.44
N GLY A 115 -16.65 2.64 6.21
CA GLY A 115 -17.79 1.75 5.93
C GLY A 115 -17.59 0.32 6.44
N ALA A 116 -16.34 -0.17 6.45
CA ALA A 116 -16.01 -1.49 7.00
C ALA A 116 -16.35 -1.55 8.50
N GLY A 117 -15.87 -0.58 9.28
CA GLY A 117 -16.22 -0.45 10.70
C GLY A 117 -17.71 -0.27 10.94
N ASN A 118 -18.39 0.55 10.12
CA ASN A 118 -19.85 0.71 10.21
C ASN A 118 -20.58 -0.61 9.97
N SER A 119 -20.14 -1.40 8.97
CA SER A 119 -20.75 -2.69 8.63
C SER A 119 -20.63 -3.68 9.79
N VAL A 120 -19.44 -3.75 10.42
CA VAL A 120 -19.21 -4.56 11.62
C VAL A 120 -20.08 -4.10 12.80
N ALA A 121 -20.21 -2.79 13.00
CA ALA A 121 -21.05 -2.24 14.06
C ALA A 121 -22.54 -2.57 13.87
N ILE A 122 -23.05 -2.53 12.63
CA ILE A 122 -24.42 -2.94 12.29
C ILE A 122 -24.67 -4.40 12.66
N VAL A 123 -23.77 -5.30 12.27
CA VAL A 123 -23.89 -6.74 12.57
C VAL A 123 -23.75 -7.05 14.06
N SER A 124 -23.01 -6.23 14.79
CA SER A 124 -22.79 -6.42 16.22
C SER A 124 -23.96 -5.93 17.10
N GLN A 125 -25.02 -5.40 16.51
CA GLN A 125 -26.19 -4.93 17.24
C GLN A 125 -26.95 -6.08 17.90
N SER A 126 -27.40 -5.88 19.15
CA SER A 126 -28.27 -6.84 19.82
C SER A 126 -29.58 -7.02 19.06
N GLY A 127 -29.94 -8.27 18.75
CA GLY A 127 -31.14 -8.62 17.96
C GLY A 127 -30.89 -8.74 16.45
N HIS A 128 -29.73 -8.28 15.97
CA HIS A 128 -29.36 -8.42 14.56
C HIS A 128 -29.38 -9.89 14.12
N THR A 129 -30.04 -10.13 12.99
CA THR A 129 -30.12 -11.44 12.34
C THR A 129 -29.92 -11.34 10.82
N ILE A 130 -30.33 -10.24 10.19
CA ILE A 130 -30.18 -10.02 8.77
C ILE A 130 -30.08 -8.52 8.44
N SER A 131 -29.10 -8.14 7.63
CA SER A 131 -28.95 -6.78 7.11
C SER A 131 -28.15 -6.79 5.81
N ALA A 132 -28.24 -5.70 5.04
CA ALA A 132 -27.38 -5.52 3.86
C ALA A 132 -25.88 -5.54 4.24
N ALA A 133 -25.52 -5.02 5.42
CA ALA A 133 -24.15 -5.08 5.92
C ALA A 133 -23.67 -6.52 6.14
N GLN A 134 -24.51 -7.37 6.73
CA GLN A 134 -24.21 -8.80 6.92
C GLN A 134 -23.95 -9.48 5.58
N HIS A 135 -24.83 -9.25 4.61
CA HIS A 135 -24.67 -9.85 3.28
C HIS A 135 -23.39 -9.40 2.58
N CYS A 136 -22.97 -8.15 2.73
CA CYS A 136 -21.67 -7.69 2.22
C CYS A 136 -20.51 -8.39 2.93
N LEU A 137 -20.55 -8.49 4.27
CA LEU A 137 -19.48 -9.10 5.05
C LEU A 137 -19.35 -10.62 4.85
N ASP A 138 -20.46 -11.31 4.57
CA ASP A 138 -20.46 -12.74 4.25
C ASP A 138 -20.13 -13.03 2.78
N TYR A 139 -20.10 -12.00 1.94
CA TYR A 139 -19.88 -12.17 0.51
C TYR A 139 -18.41 -12.48 0.25
N ALA A 140 -18.16 -13.60 -0.43
CA ALA A 140 -16.82 -13.99 -0.88
C ALA A 140 -16.85 -14.31 -2.38
N PHE A 141 -16.02 -13.61 -3.16
CA PHE A 141 -15.95 -13.80 -4.60
C PHE A 141 -14.56 -13.45 -5.14
N GLY A 142 -14.11 -14.19 -6.16
CA GLY A 142 -12.83 -13.90 -6.83
C GLY A 142 -11.59 -14.02 -5.95
N GLY A 143 -11.70 -14.68 -4.77
CA GLY A 143 -10.63 -14.78 -3.78
C GLY A 143 -10.62 -13.67 -2.72
N PHE A 144 -11.64 -12.82 -2.69
CA PHE A 144 -11.79 -11.70 -1.76
C PHE A 144 -13.02 -11.89 -0.87
N ASP A 145 -12.87 -11.66 0.43
CA ASP A 145 -13.86 -11.81 1.49
C ASP A 145 -13.94 -10.57 2.40
N ASP A 146 -13.35 -9.45 1.98
CA ASP A 146 -13.26 -8.19 2.70
C ASP A 146 -14.28 -7.14 2.23
N TRP A 147 -15.42 -7.59 1.69
CA TRP A 147 -16.46 -6.73 1.16
C TRP A 147 -17.31 -6.08 2.27
N TYR A 148 -17.73 -4.83 2.07
CA TYR A 148 -18.50 -4.07 3.07
C TYR A 148 -19.40 -3.01 2.42
N LEU A 149 -20.34 -2.45 3.20
CA LEU A 149 -21.15 -1.32 2.75
C LEU A 149 -20.36 -0.01 2.85
N PRO A 150 -20.23 0.76 1.76
CA PRO A 150 -19.43 1.98 1.77
C PRO A 150 -20.04 3.03 2.71
N ALA A 151 -19.18 3.77 3.41
CA ALA A 151 -19.60 4.99 4.08
C ALA A 151 -19.88 6.10 3.06
N LYS A 152 -20.55 7.16 3.52
CA LYS A 152 -20.98 8.28 2.67
C LYS A 152 -19.84 8.86 1.82
N ASN A 153 -18.70 9.16 2.42
CA ASN A 153 -17.60 9.77 1.69
C ASN A 153 -16.86 8.75 0.82
N GLU A 154 -16.90 7.47 1.14
CA GLU A 154 -16.29 6.43 0.29
C GLU A 154 -17.06 6.23 -1.02
N LEU A 155 -18.38 6.46 -1.00
CA LEU A 155 -19.23 6.41 -2.19
C LEU A 155 -19.15 7.68 -3.05
N ASN A 156 -18.92 8.84 -2.43
CA ASN A 156 -18.91 10.14 -3.12
C ASN A 156 -17.51 10.58 -3.60
N GLN A 157 -16.66 9.61 -3.94
CA GLN A 157 -15.31 9.86 -4.45
C GLN A 157 -15.29 10.11 -5.97
#